data_AF-A0A4R6XS32-F1
#
_entry.id   AF-A0A4R6XS32-F1
#
_cell.length_a   1.000
_cell.length_b   1.000
_cell.length_c   1.000
_cell.angle_alpha   90.00
_cell.angle_beta   90.00
_cell.angle_gamma   90.00
#
_symmetry.space_group_name_H-M   'P 1'
#
loop_
_entity.id
_entity.type
_entity.pdbx_description
1 polymer ?
#
loop_
_entity_poly.entity_id
_entity_poly.type
_entity_poly.pdbx_seq_one_letter_code
_entity_poly.pdbx_strand_id
1 'polypeptide(L)'
;MNIQSGMTAVLILVLIWLLVGYVYYQNETRKLFAATQKIEKQKLDINAEWARLQIEKSTLVANNRIEKVAREQLSMKMPDEEQILVITR
;
A
#
# COMPACT_ATOMS: atom_id res chain seq x y z
N MET A 1 25.62 56.33 23.76
CA MET A 1 25.45 54.96 24.26
C MET A 1 24.05 54.46 23.90
N ASN A 2 23.77 53.71 22.83
CA ASN A 2 24.42 53.41 21.55
C ASN A 2 23.29 52.82 20.70
N ILE A 3 22.79 53.53 19.68
CA ILE A 3 21.71 53.04 18.80
C ILE A 3 22.06 51.67 18.20
N GLN A 4 23.36 51.40 17.99
CA GLN A 4 23.85 50.09 17.56
C GLN A 4 23.59 48.96 18.56
N SER A 5 23.69 49.23 19.87
CA SER A 5 23.40 48.23 20.91
C SER A 5 21.91 47.90 21.01
N GLY A 6 21.03 48.87 20.72
CA GLY A 6 19.59 48.61 20.61
C GLY A 6 19.27 47.75 19.39
N MET A 7 19.90 48.03 18.26
CA MET A 7 19.70 47.28 17.02
C MET A 7 20.17 45.83 17.12
N THR A 8 21.32 45.56 17.77
CA THR A 8 21.79 44.18 17.99
C THR A 8 20.85 43.39 18.90
N ALA A 9 20.31 44.00 19.96
CA ALA A 9 19.35 43.35 20.84
C ALA A 9 18.06 42.95 20.10
N VAL A 10 17.53 43.82 19.25
CA VAL A 10 16.35 43.51 18.42
C VAL A 10 16.62 42.37 17.45
N LEU A 11 17.78 42.37 16.78
CA LEU A 11 18.17 41.30 15.86
C LEU A 11 18.29 39.94 16.58
N ILE A 12 18.84 39.93 17.80
CA ILE A 12 18.93 38.71 18.61
C ILE A 12 17.53 38.19 18.96
N LEU A 13 16.60 39.08 19.36
CA LEU A 13 15.23 38.68 19.66
C LEU A 13 14.52 38.09 18.44
N VAL A 14 14.68 38.70 17.27
CA VAL A 14 14.13 38.18 16.01
C VAL A 14 14.72 36.80 15.68
N LEU A 15 16.02 36.63 15.83
CA LEU A 15 16.68 35.34 15.61
C LEU A 15 16.15 34.25 16.54
N ILE A 16 16.00 34.55 17.84
CA ILE A 16 15.44 33.60 18.80
C ILE A 16 14.02 33.22 18.42
N TRP A 17 13.19 34.20 18.02
CA TRP A 17 11.82 33.94 17.60
C TRP A 17 11.76 33.02 16.38
N LEU A 18 12.62 33.26 15.38
CA LEU A 18 12.73 32.40 14.20
C LEU A 18 13.19 30.99 14.53
N LEU A 19 14.18 30.85 15.42
CA LEU A 19 14.69 29.54 15.84
C LEU A 19 13.61 28.72 16.57
N VAL A 20 12.89 29.34 17.50
CA VAL A 20 11.79 28.68 18.22
C VAL A 20 10.68 28.28 17.26
N GLY A 21 10.29 29.18 16.35
CA GLY A 21 9.31 28.88 15.31
C GLY A 21 9.75 27.70 14.44
N TYR A 22 10.99 27.72 13.95
CA TYR A 22 11.53 26.65 13.11
C TYR A 22 11.50 25.28 13.82
N VAL A 23 11.93 25.21 15.08
CA VAL A 23 11.91 23.95 15.85
C VAL A 23 10.48 23.45 16.05
N TYR A 24 9.53 24.35 16.32
CA TYR A 24 8.12 24.00 16.46
C TYR A 24 7.57 23.41 15.16
N TYR A 25 7.75 24.09 14.02
CA TYR A 25 7.30 23.61 12.72
C TYR A 25 7.97 22.28 12.35
N GLN A 26 9.27 22.15 12.57
CA GLN A 26 10.00 20.92 12.27
C GLN A 26 9.48 19.72 13.07
N ASN A 27 9.14 19.94 14.35
CA ASN A 27 8.57 18.89 15.19
C ASN A 27 7.17 18.50 14.72
N GLU A 28 6.35 19.48 14.37
CA GLU A 28 4.99 19.24 13.88
C GLU A 28 4.99 18.49 12.54
N THR A 29 5.86 18.88 11.60
CA THR A 29 6.07 18.16 10.35
C THR A 29 6.46 16.70 10.59
N ARG A 30 7.37 16.44 11.55
CA ARG A 30 7.76 15.05 11.89
C ARG A 30 6.59 14.23 12.42
N LYS A 31 5.72 14.81 13.25
CA LYS A 31 4.54 14.12 13.78
C LYS A 31 3.53 13.80 12.68
N LEU A 32 3.20 14.79 11.84
CA LEU A 32 2.27 14.59 10.73
C LEU A 32 2.80 13.52 9.77
N PHE A 33 4.09 13.58 9.44
CA PHE A 33 4.72 12.57 8.59
C PHE A 33 4.65 11.17 9.20
N ALA A 34 4.95 11.03 10.50
CA ALA A 34 4.85 9.74 11.20
C ALA A 34 3.41 9.18 11.21
N ALA A 35 2.41 10.05 11.37
CA ALA A 35 1.01 9.64 11.32
C ALA A 35 0.62 9.10 9.93
N THR A 36 1.02 9.80 8.86
CA THR A 36 0.79 9.35 7.48
C THR A 36 1.47 8.01 7.21
N GLN A 37 2.74 7.89 7.59
CA GLN A 37 3.52 6.66 7.42
C GLN A 37 2.89 5.46 8.13
N LYS A 38 2.24 5.66 9.27
CA LYS A 38 1.54 4.58 9.99
C LYS A 38 0.39 4.01 9.17
N ILE A 39 -0.43 4.87 8.57
CA ILE A 39 -1.58 4.45 7.76
C ILE A 39 -1.09 3.79 6.47
N GLU A 40 -0.06 4.35 5.84
CA GLU A 40 0.54 3.78 4.63
C GLU A 40 1.10 2.36 4.87
N LYS A 41 1.76 2.16 6.01
CA LYS A 41 2.22 0.83 6.43
C LYS A 41 1.07 -0.16 6.59
N GLN A 42 -0.01 0.23 7.27
CA GLN A 42 -1.20 -0.64 7.42
C GLN A 42 -1.80 -1.03 6.06
N LYS A 43 -1.86 -0.08 5.13
CA LYS A 43 -2.33 -0.34 3.76
C LYS A 43 -1.43 -1.35 3.05
N LEU A 44 -0.12 -1.24 3.19
CA LEU A 44 0.84 -2.19 2.61
C LEU A 44 0.66 -3.60 3.18
N ASP A 45 0.52 -3.71 4.50
CA ASP A 45 0.32 -5.01 5.17
C ASP A 45 -0.96 -5.70 4.66
N ILE A 46 -2.09 -4.99 4.60
CA ILE A 46 -3.35 -5.53 4.08
C ILE A 46 -3.24 -5.93 2.61
N ASN A 47 -2.57 -5.13 1.78
CA ASN A 47 -2.38 -5.46 0.36
C ASN A 47 -1.52 -6.71 0.18
N ALA A 48 -0.51 -6.92 1.03
CA ALA A 48 0.31 -8.12 1.01
C ALA A 48 -0.51 -9.37 1.38
N GLU A 49 -1.35 -9.28 2.42
CA GLU A 49 -2.28 -10.35 2.78
C GLU A 49 -3.26 -10.65 1.65
N TRP A 50 -3.81 -9.62 1.02
CA TRP A 50 -4.73 -9.78 -0.10
C TRP A 50 -4.06 -10.44 -1.31
N ALA A 51 -2.85 -10.02 -1.66
CA ALA A 51 -2.05 -10.65 -2.72
C ALA A 51 -1.79 -12.14 -2.43
N ARG A 52 -1.45 -12.47 -1.17
CA ARG A 52 -1.29 -13.86 -0.74
C ARG A 52 -2.59 -14.65 -0.88
N LEU A 53 -3.72 -14.13 -0.39
CA LEU A 53 -5.02 -14.77 -0.51
C LEU A 53 -5.43 -14.99 -1.98
N GLN A 54 -5.07 -14.07 -2.86
CA GLN A 54 -5.34 -14.20 -4.29
C GLN A 54 -4.57 -15.36 -4.92
N ILE A 55 -3.31 -15.56 -4.51
CA ILE A 55 -2.50 -16.73 -4.92
C ILE A 55 -3.08 -18.03 -4.36
N GLU A 56 -3.55 -18.01 -3.11
CA GLU A 56 -4.23 -19.17 -2.51
C GLU A 56 -5.51 -19.51 -3.29
N LYS A 57 -6.31 -18.51 -3.68
CA LYS A 57 -7.51 -18.70 -4.51
C LYS A 57 -7.20 -19.16 -5.93
N SER A 58 -6.19 -18.60 -6.60
CA SER A 58 -5.81 -19.05 -7.95
C SER A 58 -5.40 -20.52 -7.96
N THR A 59 -4.84 -21.01 -6.85
CA THR A 59 -4.51 -22.43 -6.66
C THR A 59 -5.76 -23.30 -6.46
N LEU A 60 -6.78 -22.80 -5.76
CA LEU A 60 -8.05 -23.52 -5.53
C LEU A 60 -8.98 -23.51 -6.75
N VAL A 61 -8.89 -22.49 -7.60
CA VAL A 61 -9.63 -22.35 -8.87
C VAL A 61 -8.84 -22.99 -10.03
N ALA A 62 -7.63 -23.49 -9.79
CA ALA A 62 -6.87 -24.23 -10.81
C ALA A 62 -7.74 -25.38 -11.32
N ASN A 63 -8.01 -25.35 -12.63
CA ASN A 63 -8.97 -26.17 -13.38
C ASN A 63 -9.02 -27.65 -12.98
N ASN A 64 -7.93 -28.22 -12.44
CA ASN A 64 -7.87 -29.57 -11.88
C ASN A 64 -8.98 -29.89 -10.87
N ARG A 65 -9.36 -28.97 -9.98
CA ARG A 65 -10.42 -29.26 -9.00
C ARG A 65 -11.81 -29.23 -9.63
N ILE A 66 -12.05 -28.31 -10.56
CA ILE A 66 -13.30 -28.24 -11.33
C ILE A 66 -13.45 -29.47 -12.20
N GLU A 67 -12.38 -29.88 -12.88
CA GLU A 67 -12.34 -31.06 -13.74
C GLU A 67 -12.54 -32.35 -12.96
N LYS A 68 -11.95 -32.47 -11.76
CA LYS A 68 -12.14 -33.62 -10.88
C LYS A 68 -13.58 -33.71 -10.35
N VAL A 69 -14.17 -32.58 -9.93
CA VAL A 69 -15.58 -32.54 -9.50
C VAL A 69 -16.53 -32.82 -10.67
N ALA A 70 -16.25 -32.32 -11.87
CA ALA A 70 -17.04 -32.62 -13.06
C ALA A 70 -16.96 -34.10 -13.46
N ARG A 71 -15.79 -34.74 -13.34
CA ARG A 71 -15.64 -36.18 -13.57
C ARG A 71 -16.35 -37.02 -12.52
N GLU A 72 -16.20 -36.66 -11.23
CA GLU A 72 -16.67 -37.48 -10.11
C GLU A 72 -18.15 -37.26 -9.77
N GLN A 73 -18.65 -36.02 -9.79
CA GLN A 73 -20.05 -35.72 -9.42
C GLN A 73 -20.98 -35.62 -10.63
N LEU A 74 -20.48 -35.19 -11.79
CA LEU A 74 -21.28 -35.03 -13.01
C LEU A 74 -21.09 -36.18 -14.01
N SER A 75 -20.27 -37.19 -13.68
CA SER A 75 -19.94 -38.33 -14.57
C SER A 75 -19.45 -37.89 -15.97
N MET A 76 -18.86 -36.70 -16.09
CA MET A 76 -18.36 -36.22 -17.38
C MET A 76 -17.19 -37.09 -17.86
N LYS A 77 -17.33 -37.70 -19.04
CA LYS A 77 -16.27 -38.43 -19.74
C LYS A 77 -15.60 -37.51 -20.77
N MET A 78 -14.32 -37.73 -21.03
CA MET A 78 -13.61 -37.01 -22.08
C MET A 78 -14.24 -37.41 -23.43
N PRO A 79 -14.67 -36.44 -24.26
CA PRO A 79 -15.28 -36.75 -25.55
C PRO A 79 -14.28 -37.44 -26.46
N ASP A 80 -14.77 -38.41 -27.25
CA ASP A 80 -13.97 -39.12 -28.24
C ASP A 80 -13.60 -38.19 -29.41
N GLU A 81 -12.55 -38.50 -30.18
CA GLU A 81 -12.05 -37.60 -31.25
C GLU A 81 -13.14 -37.24 -32.27
N GLU A 82 -14.12 -38.12 -32.47
CA GLU A 82 -15.28 -37.94 -33.36
C GLU A 82 -16.30 -36.90 -32.87
N GLN A 83 -16.23 -36.48 -31.61
CA GLN A 83 -17.18 -35.55 -30.98
C GLN A 83 -16.63 -34.12 -30.84
N ILE A 84 -15.39 -33.88 -31.31
CA ILE A 84 -14.72 -32.58 -31.21
C ILE A 84 -14.91 -31.80 -32.52
N LEU A 85 -15.84 -30.86 -32.53
CA LEU A 85 -16.03 -29.91 -33.64
C LEU A 85 -15.15 -28.68 -33.44
N VAL A 86 -14.03 -28.61 -34.16
CA VAL A 86 -13.20 -27.41 -34.21
C VAL A 86 -13.81 -26.42 -35.20
N ILE A 87 -14.42 -25.36 -34.68
CA ILE A 87 -14.95 -24.27 -35.51
C ILE A 87 -13.82 -23.28 -35.75
N THR A 88 -13.18 -23.38 -36.92
CA THR A 88 -12.22 -22.37 -37.41
C THR A 88 -13.01 -21.15 -37.88
N ARG A 89 -12.67 -19.97 -37.35
CA ARG A 89 -13.23 -18.69 -37.79
C ARG A 89 -12.62 -18.22 -39.10
#